data_AF-A0A947CDA0-F1
#
_entry.id   AF-A0A947CDA0-F1
#
_cell.length_a   1.000
_cell.length_b   1.000
_cell.length_c   1.000
_cell.angle_alpha   90.00
_cell.angle_beta   90.00
_cell.angle_gamma   90.00
#
_symmetry.space_group_name_H-M   'P 1'
#
loop_
_entity.id
_entity.type
_entity.pdbx_description
1 polymer ?
#
loop_
_entity_poly.entity_id
_entity_poly.type
_entity_poly.pdbx_seq_one_letter_code
_entity_poly.pdbx_strand_id
1 'polypeptide(L)'
;IVQAEGTSEARAEVEAAGGQVARELPIIDAVVAELTQDQLERLRTGPGEIRISANHEVAVAGRKPKEPKPTPGGDDDDTEFIPDTVVPRLVGASELWSEGFTGDGVTVAVLDTLIKFQTAGLQEDTALSDRVLGYHDSMSGMTCNFTKRRPGCDYEKILGDEYGHGTHVTGIAINSRVTEFGHYAGIAPDADLVVVRALGDDGSGTYADVIKGIDWVVANKERFGIRILNLSLSAPAQSHYWDDPLNQAVMAAWRAGIVIVASAGNTGPDPMTVGVPGNVPYVITVGAMSDAVTPEAPTDDFLTSFSAAGPTVEGFVKPELIAPGGHVISTMQAGTYLAIAHEEYRVGNKYFQMSGTSQAAGVVTGVAALLLQAEPWLTPDDVKCRLMASARPAVGLDGLLAYSVFQQGAGMVDAYRAVHSDASGCANQGLDVDLDVEGDVHFGGRADRDKTGAYFLRGIEGDGLAWSNGLAWSNGLAWSDAFVWSNGLAWSNAFFRSDGFAWSNANGAALAWSDAFAWSNAFAWSNGFAPSDLYGVTMSSNVWVEQE
;
A
#
# COMPACT_ATOMS: atom_id res chain seq x y z
N ILE A 1 9.89 -22.50 3.39
CA ILE A 1 9.71 -22.20 1.95
C ILE A 1 11.03 -22.53 1.28
N VAL A 2 11.03 -23.41 0.30
CA VAL A 2 12.20 -23.89 -0.43
C VAL A 2 12.06 -23.43 -1.87
N GLN A 3 13.04 -22.69 -2.37
CA GLN A 3 13.11 -22.17 -3.73
C GLN A 3 14.26 -22.83 -4.48
N ALA A 4 14.08 -23.02 -5.79
CA ALA A 4 15.08 -23.55 -6.73
C ALA A 4 14.93 -22.83 -8.09
N GLU A 5 15.53 -23.31 -9.18
CA GLU A 5 15.35 -22.70 -10.51
C GLU A 5 13.89 -22.82 -11.01
N GLY A 6 13.12 -23.75 -10.44
CA GLY A 6 11.71 -23.89 -10.74
C GLY A 6 10.96 -24.64 -9.64
N THR A 7 9.64 -24.41 -9.58
CA THR A 7 8.75 -25.09 -8.61
C THR A 7 8.89 -26.62 -8.60
N SER A 8 9.07 -27.24 -9.78
CA SER A 8 9.22 -28.70 -9.90
C SER A 8 10.56 -29.20 -9.35
N GLU A 9 11.62 -28.41 -9.49
CA GLU A 9 12.93 -28.72 -8.93
C GLU A 9 12.92 -28.54 -7.41
N ALA A 10 12.32 -27.46 -6.91
CA ALA A 10 12.16 -27.23 -5.47
C ALA A 10 11.40 -28.39 -4.79
N ARG A 11 10.36 -28.91 -5.46
CA ARG A 11 9.67 -30.14 -5.06
C ARG A 11 10.61 -31.34 -5.02
N ALA A 12 11.37 -31.58 -6.09
CA ALA A 12 12.27 -32.72 -6.20
C ALA A 12 13.36 -32.70 -5.11
N GLU A 13 13.93 -31.54 -4.81
CA GLU A 13 14.92 -31.36 -3.74
C GLU A 13 14.33 -31.67 -2.35
N VAL A 14 13.12 -31.19 -2.06
CA VAL A 14 12.42 -31.52 -0.81
C VAL A 14 12.14 -33.03 -0.70
N GLU A 15 11.65 -33.65 -1.76
CA GLU A 15 11.35 -35.08 -1.80
C GLU A 15 12.63 -35.93 -1.68
N ALA A 16 13.74 -35.50 -2.30
CA ALA A 16 15.05 -36.14 -2.21
C ALA A 16 15.66 -36.08 -0.79
N ALA A 17 15.43 -34.99 -0.07
CA ALA A 17 15.78 -34.89 1.35
C ALA A 17 14.88 -35.74 2.27
N GLY A 18 13.83 -36.35 1.71
CA GLY A 18 12.82 -37.16 2.39
C GLY A 18 11.73 -36.33 3.08
N GLY A 19 11.58 -35.06 2.72
CA GLY A 19 10.51 -34.17 3.19
C GLY A 19 9.21 -34.37 2.43
N GLN A 20 8.13 -33.76 2.91
CA GLN A 20 6.83 -33.74 2.23
C GLN A 20 6.47 -32.31 1.85
N VAL A 21 6.08 -32.12 0.58
CA VAL A 21 5.59 -30.84 0.08
C VAL A 21 4.14 -30.66 0.51
N ALA A 22 3.88 -29.59 1.26
CA ALA A 22 2.54 -29.20 1.69
C ALA A 22 1.79 -28.41 0.60
N ARG A 23 2.49 -27.52 -0.13
CA ARG A 23 1.92 -26.71 -1.21
C ARG A 23 2.99 -26.12 -2.13
N GLU A 24 2.58 -25.71 -3.33
CA GLU A 24 3.41 -25.04 -4.33
C GLU A 24 3.10 -23.54 -4.40
N LEU A 25 4.14 -22.74 -4.63
CA LEU A 25 4.11 -21.29 -4.80
C LEU A 25 4.82 -20.92 -6.12
N PRO A 26 4.18 -21.13 -7.28
CA PRO A 26 4.81 -20.94 -8.58
C PRO A 26 5.30 -19.52 -8.88
N ILE A 27 4.64 -18.49 -8.32
CA ILE A 27 5.02 -17.09 -8.50
C ILE A 27 6.47 -16.76 -8.08
N ILE A 28 7.06 -17.58 -7.21
CA ILE A 28 8.45 -17.43 -6.71
C ILE A 28 9.26 -18.73 -6.82
N ASP A 29 8.82 -19.64 -7.70
CA ASP A 29 9.46 -20.94 -7.93
C ASP A 29 9.75 -21.74 -6.66
N ALA A 30 8.77 -21.77 -5.75
CA ALA A 30 8.94 -22.33 -4.43
C ALA A 30 7.95 -23.44 -4.08
N VAL A 31 8.32 -24.22 -3.07
CA VAL A 31 7.44 -25.13 -2.36
C VAL A 31 7.48 -24.86 -0.85
N VAL A 32 6.38 -25.18 -0.18
CA VAL A 32 6.30 -25.19 1.28
C VAL A 32 6.39 -26.63 1.74
N ALA A 33 7.26 -26.90 2.71
CA ALA A 33 7.47 -28.22 3.25
C ALA A 33 7.60 -28.14 4.77
N GLU A 34 7.04 -29.12 5.47
CA GLU A 34 7.32 -29.36 6.88
C GLU A 34 8.51 -30.32 6.97
N LEU A 35 9.61 -29.83 7.53
CA LEU A 35 10.88 -30.55 7.57
C LEU A 35 11.34 -30.75 9.03
N THR A 36 11.83 -31.94 9.33
CA THR A 36 12.63 -32.19 10.54
C THR A 36 14.00 -31.51 10.41
N GLN A 37 14.70 -31.33 11.53
CA GLN A 37 16.07 -30.76 11.51
C GLN A 37 17.02 -31.58 10.62
N ASP A 38 16.91 -32.92 10.65
CA ASP A 38 17.74 -33.78 9.81
C ASP A 38 17.40 -33.65 8.31
N GLN A 39 16.13 -33.47 7.96
CA GLN A 39 15.71 -33.22 6.57
C GLN A 39 16.21 -31.86 6.10
N LEU A 40 16.09 -30.82 6.94
CA LEU A 40 16.57 -29.48 6.65
C LEU A 40 18.10 -29.46 6.42
N GLU A 41 18.86 -30.18 7.24
CA GLU A 41 20.32 -30.26 7.09
C GLU A 41 20.73 -31.01 5.82
N ARG A 42 20.03 -32.11 5.49
CA ARG A 42 20.24 -32.81 4.19
C ARG A 42 19.96 -31.91 3.01
N LEU A 43 18.89 -31.11 3.10
CA LEU A 43 18.51 -30.18 2.06
C LEU A 43 19.59 -29.08 1.88
N ARG A 44 20.09 -28.51 2.98
CA ARG A 44 21.17 -27.49 2.97
C ARG A 44 22.52 -27.99 2.46
N THR A 45 22.81 -29.26 2.66
CA THR A 45 24.07 -29.90 2.24
C THR A 45 23.94 -30.63 0.91
N GLY A 46 22.75 -30.57 0.30
CA GLY A 46 22.46 -31.16 -1.01
C GLY A 46 23.23 -30.47 -2.14
N PRO A 47 23.30 -31.12 -3.31
CA PRO A 47 23.99 -30.56 -4.48
C PRO A 47 23.19 -29.47 -5.21
N GLY A 48 21.88 -29.35 -4.95
CA GLY A 48 21.00 -28.38 -5.62
C GLY A 48 21.22 -26.95 -5.12
N GLU A 49 21.15 -25.98 -6.04
CA GLU A 49 21.15 -24.56 -5.69
C GLU A 49 19.76 -24.15 -5.21
N ILE A 50 19.61 -24.07 -3.89
CA ILE A 50 18.31 -23.79 -3.25
C ILE A 50 18.40 -22.64 -2.26
N ARG A 51 17.29 -21.91 -2.10
CA ARG A 51 17.11 -20.96 -1.00
C ARG A 51 16.06 -21.47 -0.04
N ILE A 52 16.33 -21.33 1.26
CA ILE A 52 15.44 -21.81 2.31
C ILE A 52 15.11 -20.66 3.25
N SER A 53 13.83 -20.31 3.28
CA SER A 53 13.29 -19.25 4.14
C SER A 53 12.27 -19.85 5.10
N ALA A 54 12.23 -19.34 6.33
CA ALA A 54 11.21 -19.74 7.28
C ALA A 54 9.82 -19.23 6.81
N ASN A 55 8.77 -20.01 7.10
CA ASN A 55 7.40 -19.58 6.84
C ASN A 55 6.95 -18.67 8.00
N HIS A 56 7.29 -17.39 7.94
CA HIS A 56 7.00 -16.44 9.00
C HIS A 56 5.50 -16.15 9.14
N GLU A 57 5.10 -15.73 10.33
CA GLU A 57 3.74 -15.26 10.61
C GLU A 57 3.57 -13.83 10.09
N VAL A 58 2.42 -13.58 9.48
CA VAL A 58 1.92 -12.28 9.06
C VAL A 58 0.64 -12.03 9.84
N ALA A 59 0.40 -10.80 10.29
CA ALA A 59 -0.84 -10.48 10.96
C ALA A 59 -1.35 -9.08 10.57
N VAL A 60 -2.65 -8.90 10.74
CA VAL A 60 -3.26 -7.57 10.88
C VAL A 60 -3.16 -7.11 12.33
N ALA A 61 -3.45 -5.84 12.56
CA ALA A 61 -3.35 -5.22 13.87
C ALA A 61 -4.29 -5.89 14.90
N GLY A 62 -3.72 -6.59 15.90
CA GLY A 62 -4.42 -7.03 17.12
C GLY A 62 -4.17 -8.48 17.54
N ARG A 63 -4.08 -8.73 18.85
CA ARG A 63 -3.88 -10.08 19.42
C ARG A 63 -5.16 -10.64 20.02
N LYS A 64 -5.44 -11.95 19.83
CA LYS A 64 -6.51 -12.73 20.50
C LYS A 64 -6.65 -12.40 22.00
N PRO A 65 -7.74 -11.77 22.51
CA PRO A 65 -8.08 -11.87 23.91
C PRO A 65 -8.52 -13.31 24.23
N LYS A 66 -8.51 -13.61 25.53
CA LYS A 66 -9.03 -14.88 26.05
C LYS A 66 -10.53 -15.00 25.75
N GLU A 67 -10.95 -16.24 25.49
CA GLU A 67 -12.27 -16.67 24.98
C GLU A 67 -13.44 -15.68 25.14
N PRO A 68 -14.16 -15.38 24.05
CA PRO A 68 -15.29 -14.45 24.07
C PRO A 68 -16.45 -15.02 24.90
N LYS A 69 -17.12 -14.14 25.65
CA LYS A 69 -18.44 -14.46 26.22
C LYS A 69 -19.50 -14.24 25.12
N PRO A 70 -20.47 -15.13 24.95
CA PRO A 70 -21.56 -14.91 24.01
C PRO A 70 -22.42 -13.73 24.48
N THR A 71 -22.43 -12.63 23.72
CA THR A 71 -23.37 -11.54 23.91
C THR A 71 -24.65 -11.87 23.15
N PRO A 72 -25.86 -11.73 23.75
CA PRO A 72 -27.10 -11.93 23.02
C PRO A 72 -27.22 -10.91 21.88
N GLY A 73 -27.64 -11.37 20.70
CA GLY A 73 -27.96 -10.50 19.57
C GLY A 73 -28.98 -9.46 20.00
N GLY A 74 -28.54 -8.21 20.04
CA GLY A 74 -29.42 -7.06 20.23
C GLY A 74 -30.21 -6.83 18.95
N ASP A 75 -31.50 -6.54 19.12
CA ASP A 75 -32.47 -6.35 18.04
C ASP A 75 -31.95 -5.43 16.92
N ASP A 76 -32.17 -5.86 15.68
CA ASP A 76 -31.99 -5.10 14.44
C ASP A 76 -32.99 -3.93 14.41
N ASP A 77 -32.69 -2.84 15.13
CA ASP A 77 -33.43 -1.59 14.94
C ASP A 77 -32.99 -0.96 13.60
N ASP A 78 -33.76 -1.28 12.57
CA ASP A 78 -33.64 -0.98 11.13
C ASP A 78 -33.75 0.52 10.77
N THR A 79 -33.19 1.42 11.59
CA THR A 79 -32.88 2.76 11.07
C THR A 79 -31.55 2.67 10.32
N GLU A 80 -31.57 2.91 9.01
CA GLU A 80 -30.42 2.88 8.09
C GLU A 80 -29.46 4.06 8.38
N PHE A 81 -29.03 4.19 9.63
CA PHE A 81 -28.01 5.16 10.03
C PHE A 81 -26.65 4.66 9.53
N ILE A 82 -26.10 5.42 8.58
CA ILE A 82 -24.77 5.20 8.02
C ILE A 82 -23.92 6.40 8.47
N PRO A 83 -22.97 6.20 9.40
CA PRO A 83 -22.19 7.29 9.95
C PRO A 83 -21.37 7.97 8.85
N ASP A 84 -21.15 9.27 9.00
CA ASP A 84 -20.24 9.99 8.12
C ASP A 84 -18.81 9.52 8.37
N THR A 85 -18.13 9.07 7.33
CA THR A 85 -16.73 8.63 7.43
C THR A 85 -15.76 9.78 7.26
N VAL A 86 -16.19 10.94 6.72
CA VAL A 86 -15.45 12.18 6.38
C VAL A 86 -14.24 12.03 5.45
N VAL A 87 -13.59 10.86 5.45
CA VAL A 87 -12.41 10.48 4.69
C VAL A 87 -12.57 10.73 3.18
N PRO A 88 -13.68 10.36 2.50
CA PRO A 88 -13.83 10.67 1.08
C PRO A 88 -13.77 12.17 0.75
N ARG A 89 -14.29 13.03 1.65
CA ARG A 89 -14.18 14.48 1.47
C ARG A 89 -12.76 14.96 1.75
N LEU A 90 -12.14 14.47 2.81
CA LEU A 90 -10.79 14.87 3.24
C LEU A 90 -9.74 14.65 2.15
N VAL A 91 -9.89 13.58 1.36
CA VAL A 91 -8.98 13.27 0.24
C VAL A 91 -9.46 13.80 -1.11
N GLY A 92 -10.59 14.51 -1.19
CA GLY A 92 -11.11 15.07 -2.44
C GLY A 92 -11.79 14.05 -3.38
N ALA A 93 -12.19 12.88 -2.88
CA ALA A 93 -12.92 11.88 -3.68
C ALA A 93 -14.36 12.30 -3.94
N SER A 94 -14.97 13.05 -3.03
CA SER A 94 -16.37 13.49 -3.17
C SER A 94 -16.65 14.36 -4.39
N GLU A 95 -15.66 15.16 -4.78
CA GLU A 95 -15.66 16.06 -5.91
C GLU A 95 -15.65 15.25 -7.21
N LEU A 96 -14.87 14.17 -7.25
CA LEU A 96 -14.74 13.28 -8.40
C LEU A 96 -16.02 12.50 -8.70
N TRP A 97 -16.80 12.13 -7.68
CA TRP A 97 -18.10 11.47 -7.90
C TRP A 97 -19.06 12.36 -8.69
N SER A 98 -19.01 13.68 -8.48
CA SER A 98 -19.83 14.64 -9.23
C SER A 98 -19.45 14.73 -10.72
N GLU A 99 -18.23 14.31 -11.05
CA GLU A 99 -17.70 14.21 -12.42
C GLU A 99 -17.92 12.82 -13.04
N GLY A 100 -18.49 11.88 -12.28
CA GLY A 100 -18.76 10.51 -12.72
C GLY A 100 -17.61 9.53 -12.48
N PHE A 101 -16.55 9.94 -11.76
CA PHE A 101 -15.50 9.03 -11.34
C PHE A 101 -15.90 8.40 -10.00
N THR A 102 -16.26 7.13 -10.01
CA THR A 102 -16.74 6.34 -8.86
C THR A 102 -16.00 4.99 -8.71
N GLY A 103 -15.02 4.70 -9.57
CA GLY A 103 -14.28 3.44 -9.63
C GLY A 103 -14.88 2.41 -10.60
N ASP A 104 -15.93 2.77 -11.33
CA ASP A 104 -16.58 1.87 -12.30
C ASP A 104 -15.58 1.31 -13.31
N GLY A 105 -15.72 0.01 -13.62
CA GLY A 105 -14.84 -0.71 -14.54
C GLY A 105 -13.44 -1.03 -14.01
N VAL A 106 -13.14 -0.75 -12.73
CA VAL A 106 -11.88 -1.13 -12.09
C VAL A 106 -12.12 -2.21 -11.04
N THR A 107 -11.37 -3.30 -11.13
CA THR A 107 -11.44 -4.39 -10.15
C THR A 107 -10.30 -4.30 -9.14
N VAL A 108 -10.68 -4.29 -7.86
CA VAL A 108 -9.78 -4.32 -6.70
C VAL A 108 -9.79 -5.73 -6.10
N ALA A 109 -8.59 -6.30 -5.91
CA ALA A 109 -8.40 -7.47 -5.06
C ALA A 109 -8.00 -7.03 -3.65
N VAL A 110 -8.68 -7.54 -2.63
CA VAL A 110 -8.33 -7.32 -1.22
C VAL A 110 -7.90 -8.65 -0.62
N LEU A 111 -6.63 -8.73 -0.19
CA LEU A 111 -6.05 -9.91 0.44
C LEU A 111 -5.98 -9.69 1.95
N ASP A 112 -6.89 -10.32 2.71
CA ASP A 112 -7.11 -10.02 4.13
C ASP A 112 -7.83 -11.20 4.87
N THR A 113 -8.61 -10.92 5.93
CA THR A 113 -9.39 -11.86 6.76
C THR A 113 -10.74 -12.27 6.19
N LEU A 114 -11.05 -11.88 4.94
CA LEU A 114 -12.36 -11.94 4.23
C LEU A 114 -13.18 -10.64 4.32
N ILE A 115 -14.36 -10.68 3.70
CA ILE A 115 -15.42 -9.69 3.89
C ILE A 115 -16.65 -10.37 4.48
N LYS A 116 -17.44 -9.63 5.25
CA LYS A 116 -18.77 -10.07 5.66
C LYS A 116 -19.77 -9.75 4.57
N PHE A 117 -20.19 -10.79 3.84
CA PHE A 117 -21.09 -10.66 2.70
C PHE A 117 -22.42 -9.98 3.04
N GLN A 118 -22.94 -10.07 4.27
CA GLN A 118 -24.18 -9.41 4.67
C GLN A 118 -24.12 -7.87 4.69
N THR A 119 -22.96 -7.26 4.42
CA THR A 119 -22.85 -5.82 4.21
C THR A 119 -23.20 -5.48 2.76
N ALA A 120 -24.44 -5.07 2.52
CA ALA A 120 -24.96 -4.86 1.18
C ALA A 120 -24.20 -3.78 0.36
N GLY A 121 -23.51 -2.83 1.02
CA GLY A 121 -22.63 -1.86 0.33
C GLY A 121 -21.34 -2.44 -0.25
N LEU A 122 -20.95 -3.65 0.17
CA LEU A 122 -19.80 -4.38 -0.39
C LEU A 122 -20.22 -5.41 -1.45
N GLN A 123 -21.49 -5.82 -1.45
CA GLN A 123 -22.04 -6.75 -2.43
C GLN A 123 -22.52 -6.04 -3.69
N GLU A 124 -23.12 -4.87 -3.52
CA GLU A 124 -23.80 -4.13 -4.59
C GLU A 124 -23.08 -2.82 -4.88
N ASP A 125 -22.95 -2.45 -6.15
CA ASP A 125 -22.54 -1.12 -6.60
C ASP A 125 -23.61 -0.05 -6.34
N THR A 126 -23.36 1.21 -6.72
CA THR A 126 -24.34 2.30 -6.55
C THR A 126 -25.57 2.12 -7.45
N ALA A 127 -25.48 1.26 -8.47
CA ALA A 127 -26.58 0.85 -9.35
C ALA A 127 -27.30 -0.41 -8.85
N LEU A 128 -27.01 -0.88 -7.63
CA LEU A 128 -27.59 -2.09 -7.01
C LEU A 128 -27.29 -3.38 -7.78
N SER A 129 -26.15 -3.43 -8.49
CA SER A 129 -25.67 -4.63 -9.19
C SER A 129 -24.58 -5.33 -8.40
N ASP A 130 -24.55 -6.66 -8.46
CA ASP A 130 -23.47 -7.45 -7.86
C ASP A 130 -22.09 -7.03 -8.42
N ARG A 131 -21.18 -6.67 -7.51
CA ARG A 131 -19.79 -6.24 -7.82
C ARG A 131 -18.73 -7.28 -7.47
N VAL A 132 -19.05 -8.25 -6.62
CA VAL A 132 -18.07 -9.26 -6.19
C VAL A 132 -17.91 -10.29 -7.29
N LEU A 133 -16.73 -10.35 -7.90
CA LEU A 133 -16.45 -11.17 -9.08
C LEU A 133 -15.86 -12.55 -8.71
N GLY A 134 -15.05 -12.60 -7.65
CA GLY A 134 -14.33 -13.81 -7.28
C GLY A 134 -13.97 -13.88 -5.81
N TYR A 135 -13.75 -15.10 -5.34
CA TYR A 135 -13.27 -15.41 -4.01
C TYR A 135 -12.19 -16.49 -4.07
N HIS A 136 -11.13 -16.32 -3.27
CA HIS A 136 -10.13 -17.34 -3.03
C HIS A 136 -9.79 -17.41 -1.56
N ASP A 137 -9.74 -18.63 -1.00
CA ASP A 137 -9.17 -18.89 0.31
C ASP A 137 -7.81 -19.57 0.16
N SER A 138 -6.74 -18.85 0.50
CA SER A 138 -5.36 -19.34 0.38
C SER A 138 -5.02 -20.42 1.39
N MET A 139 -5.78 -20.52 2.49
CA MET A 139 -5.55 -21.51 3.55
C MET A 139 -6.21 -22.85 3.21
N SER A 140 -7.43 -22.83 2.67
CA SER A 140 -8.18 -24.05 2.31
C SER A 140 -8.04 -24.43 0.83
N GLY A 141 -7.58 -23.52 -0.03
CA GLY A 141 -7.55 -23.68 -1.49
C GLY A 141 -8.93 -23.49 -2.14
N MET A 142 -9.96 -23.14 -1.38
CA MET A 142 -11.31 -22.93 -1.90
C MET A 142 -11.30 -21.74 -2.88
N THR A 143 -12.00 -21.89 -4.00
CA THR A 143 -12.17 -20.81 -4.97
C THR A 143 -13.62 -20.75 -5.43
N CYS A 144 -14.08 -19.53 -5.67
CA CYS A 144 -15.44 -19.25 -6.08
C CYS A 144 -15.44 -18.16 -7.15
N ASN A 145 -16.26 -18.36 -8.17
CA ASN A 145 -16.47 -17.38 -9.24
C ASN A 145 -17.93 -16.97 -9.23
N PHE A 146 -18.16 -15.69 -9.03
CA PHE A 146 -19.48 -15.10 -9.03
C PHE A 146 -19.72 -14.52 -10.41
N THR A 147 -20.22 -15.35 -11.32
CA THR A 147 -20.70 -14.81 -12.59
C THR A 147 -22.10 -14.23 -12.37
N LYS A 148 -22.38 -13.03 -12.90
CA LYS A 148 -23.70 -12.34 -12.89
C LYS A 148 -24.89 -13.20 -13.39
N ARG A 149 -24.66 -14.45 -13.85
CA ARG A 149 -25.68 -15.35 -14.42
C ARG A 149 -25.64 -16.81 -13.93
N ARG A 150 -24.64 -17.22 -13.13
CA ARG A 150 -24.55 -18.58 -12.57
C ARG A 150 -23.81 -18.56 -11.23
N PRO A 151 -24.52 -18.56 -10.09
CA PRO A 151 -23.88 -18.77 -8.80
C PRO A 151 -23.51 -20.25 -8.68
N GLY A 152 -22.21 -20.55 -8.75
CA GLY A 152 -21.67 -21.87 -8.37
C GLY A 152 -21.35 -21.96 -6.87
N CYS A 153 -21.44 -20.84 -6.16
CA CYS A 153 -21.08 -20.73 -4.75
C CYS A 153 -22.23 -20.12 -3.95
N ASP A 154 -22.40 -20.68 -2.76
CA ASP A 154 -23.40 -20.27 -1.79
C ASP A 154 -22.78 -19.18 -0.90
N TYR A 155 -23.20 -17.92 -1.09
CA TYR A 155 -22.71 -16.77 -0.33
C TYR A 155 -22.81 -16.98 1.19
N GLU A 156 -23.79 -17.77 1.67
CA GLU A 156 -23.97 -18.06 3.09
C GLU A 156 -22.95 -19.09 3.63
N LYS A 157 -22.37 -19.93 2.75
CA LYS A 157 -21.34 -20.91 3.12
C LYS A 157 -19.92 -20.39 3.00
N ILE A 158 -19.74 -19.25 2.36
CA ILE A 158 -18.47 -18.53 2.39
C ILE A 158 -18.43 -17.86 3.76
N LEU A 159 -17.92 -18.61 4.74
CA LEU A 159 -17.78 -18.21 6.14
C LEU A 159 -17.40 -16.73 6.19
N GLY A 160 -18.21 -15.94 6.90
CA GLY A 160 -18.04 -14.49 6.96
C GLY A 160 -16.69 -14.11 7.57
N ASP A 161 -16.32 -12.85 7.41
CA ASP A 161 -15.18 -12.28 8.12
C ASP A 161 -15.45 -12.28 9.63
N GLU A 162 -15.01 -13.33 10.31
CA GLU A 162 -15.13 -13.48 11.77
C GLU A 162 -14.15 -12.54 12.49
N TYR A 163 -13.08 -12.09 11.83
CA TYR A 163 -12.13 -11.16 12.43
C TYR A 163 -12.62 -9.71 12.39
N GLY A 164 -13.09 -9.27 11.22
CA GLY A 164 -13.69 -7.96 10.94
C GLY A 164 -12.79 -6.98 10.17
N HIS A 165 -11.48 -7.23 10.09
CA HIS A 165 -10.51 -6.30 9.51
C HIS A 165 -10.68 -6.15 8.00
N GLY A 166 -10.76 -7.25 7.26
CA GLY A 166 -10.92 -7.22 5.81
C GLY A 166 -12.23 -6.55 5.38
N THR A 167 -13.32 -6.74 6.13
CA THR A 167 -14.59 -6.01 5.93
C THR A 167 -14.41 -4.51 6.12
N HIS A 168 -13.68 -4.10 7.17
CA HIS A 168 -13.43 -2.68 7.49
C HIS A 168 -12.60 -2.00 6.41
N VAL A 169 -11.47 -2.59 6.02
CA VAL A 169 -10.57 -2.07 4.97
C VAL A 169 -11.29 -2.01 3.62
N THR A 170 -12.01 -3.07 3.24
CA THR A 170 -12.78 -3.09 1.98
C THR A 170 -13.85 -2.01 1.98
N GLY A 171 -14.51 -1.78 3.13
CA GLY A 171 -15.52 -0.73 3.26
C GLY A 171 -14.98 0.68 3.03
N ILE A 172 -13.76 0.97 3.49
CA ILE A 172 -13.10 2.26 3.22
C ILE A 172 -12.87 2.43 1.72
N ALA A 173 -12.42 1.37 1.06
CA ALA A 173 -12.09 1.44 -0.36
C ALA A 173 -13.34 1.61 -1.25
N ILE A 174 -14.41 0.82 -1.04
CA ILE A 174 -15.45 0.64 -2.08
C ILE A 174 -16.91 0.68 -1.63
N ASN A 175 -17.23 0.96 -0.36
CA ASN A 175 -18.61 0.91 0.12
C ASN A 175 -19.55 1.89 -0.62
N SER A 176 -20.56 1.38 -1.33
CA SER A 176 -21.55 2.17 -2.09
C SER A 176 -22.65 2.80 -1.24
N ARG A 177 -22.74 2.47 0.05
CA ARG A 177 -23.82 2.98 0.89
C ARG A 177 -23.64 4.48 1.10
N VAL A 178 -24.76 5.18 1.12
CA VAL A 178 -24.81 6.64 1.25
C VAL A 178 -24.97 7.01 2.73
N THR A 179 -24.05 7.79 3.27
CA THR A 179 -24.09 8.31 4.64
C THR A 179 -25.31 9.20 4.87
N GLU A 180 -25.60 9.49 6.14
CA GLU A 180 -26.71 10.38 6.52
C GLU A 180 -26.65 11.78 5.84
N PHE A 181 -25.47 12.19 5.38
CA PHE A 181 -25.25 13.48 4.70
C PHE A 181 -25.27 13.39 3.16
N GLY A 182 -25.58 12.22 2.58
CA GLY A 182 -25.70 12.08 1.13
C GLY A 182 -24.40 11.77 0.39
N HIS A 183 -23.34 11.36 1.11
CA HIS A 183 -22.04 11.00 0.53
C HIS A 183 -21.84 9.50 0.53
N TYR A 184 -21.05 8.94 -0.38
CA TYR A 184 -20.71 7.51 -0.29
C TYR A 184 -19.76 7.25 0.89
N ALA A 185 -19.91 6.09 1.52
CA ALA A 185 -19.10 5.72 2.69
C ALA A 185 -17.67 5.31 2.32
N GLY A 186 -17.46 4.74 1.12
CA GLY A 186 -16.16 4.38 0.57
C GLY A 186 -15.66 5.34 -0.51
N ILE A 187 -14.37 5.28 -0.84
CA ILE A 187 -13.72 6.18 -1.82
C ILE A 187 -14.16 5.91 -3.27
N ALA A 188 -14.18 4.64 -3.69
CA ALA A 188 -14.49 4.18 -5.05
C ALA A 188 -15.75 3.29 -5.04
N PRO A 189 -16.93 3.90 -4.87
CA PRO A 189 -18.17 3.18 -4.57
C PRO A 189 -18.69 2.28 -5.68
N ASP A 190 -18.15 2.30 -6.90
CA ASP A 190 -18.54 1.43 -8.02
C ASP A 190 -17.43 0.47 -8.48
N ALA A 191 -16.29 0.41 -7.77
CA ALA A 191 -15.24 -0.56 -8.09
C ALA A 191 -15.71 -2.01 -7.85
N ASP A 192 -15.31 -2.91 -8.74
CA ASP A 192 -15.54 -4.36 -8.61
C ASP A 192 -14.59 -4.97 -7.57
N LEU A 193 -15.01 -6.08 -6.95
CA LEU A 193 -14.27 -6.71 -5.85
C LEU A 193 -13.88 -8.16 -6.15
N VAL A 194 -12.63 -8.49 -5.86
CA VAL A 194 -12.13 -9.86 -5.68
C VAL A 194 -11.66 -10.05 -4.24
N VAL A 195 -12.20 -11.05 -3.56
CA VAL A 195 -11.91 -11.31 -2.14
C VAL A 195 -10.87 -12.41 -2.04
N VAL A 196 -9.76 -12.16 -1.34
CA VAL A 196 -8.72 -13.17 -1.13
C VAL A 196 -8.47 -13.33 0.37
N ARG A 197 -8.72 -14.52 0.90
CA ARG A 197 -8.32 -14.86 2.26
C ARG A 197 -6.85 -15.19 2.27
N ALA A 198 -6.10 -14.56 3.16
CA ALA A 198 -4.80 -15.05 3.58
C ALA A 198 -4.59 -14.99 5.09
N LEU A 199 -5.57 -14.45 5.82
CA LEU A 199 -5.56 -14.34 7.28
C LEU A 199 -6.76 -15.08 7.87
N GLY A 200 -6.53 -15.74 9.00
CA GLY A 200 -7.48 -16.58 9.70
C GLY A 200 -8.48 -15.76 10.52
N ASP A 201 -9.34 -16.46 11.25
CA ASP A 201 -10.34 -15.84 12.14
C ASP A 201 -9.71 -15.07 13.31
N ASP A 202 -8.39 -15.16 13.48
CA ASP A 202 -7.61 -14.41 14.47
C ASP A 202 -6.73 -13.32 13.89
N GLY A 203 -6.91 -13.03 12.61
CA GLY A 203 -6.18 -11.95 11.95
C GLY A 203 -4.73 -12.28 11.64
N SER A 204 -4.29 -13.54 11.81
CA SER A 204 -2.95 -13.97 11.40
C SER A 204 -2.99 -15.03 10.30
N GLY A 205 -1.88 -15.11 9.58
CA GLY A 205 -1.62 -16.08 8.53
C GLY A 205 -0.12 -16.26 8.39
N THR A 206 0.31 -16.97 7.35
CA THR A 206 1.73 -17.19 7.10
C THR A 206 2.16 -16.58 5.77
N TYR A 207 3.47 -16.40 5.59
CA TYR A 207 4.05 -16.01 4.30
C TYR A 207 3.53 -16.89 3.17
N ALA A 208 3.45 -18.21 3.40
CA ALA A 208 2.93 -19.15 2.44
C ALA A 208 1.44 -18.92 2.08
N ASP A 209 0.61 -18.44 3.01
CA ASP A 209 -0.79 -18.12 2.73
C ASP A 209 -0.89 -16.83 1.89
N VAL A 210 -0.13 -15.79 2.27
CA VAL A 210 -0.11 -14.51 1.55
C VAL A 210 0.46 -14.68 0.14
N ILE A 211 1.61 -15.34 0.00
CA ILE A 211 2.23 -15.63 -1.30
C ILE A 211 1.26 -16.43 -2.17
N LYS A 212 0.51 -17.39 -1.60
CA LYS A 212 -0.46 -18.16 -2.36
C LYS A 212 -1.64 -17.31 -2.85
N GLY A 213 -2.10 -16.37 -2.02
CA GLY A 213 -3.10 -15.40 -2.42
C GLY A 213 -2.64 -14.50 -3.56
N ILE A 214 -1.39 -13.99 -3.49
CA ILE A 214 -0.79 -13.18 -4.55
C ILE A 214 -0.63 -13.99 -5.84
N ASP A 215 -0.12 -15.23 -5.76
CA ASP A 215 -0.03 -16.19 -6.86
C ASP A 215 -1.38 -16.36 -7.58
N TRP A 216 -2.45 -16.58 -6.80
CA TRP A 216 -3.79 -16.73 -7.36
C TRP A 216 -4.32 -15.44 -8.01
N VAL A 217 -4.07 -14.28 -7.41
CA VAL A 217 -4.45 -12.97 -7.97
C VAL A 217 -3.77 -12.75 -9.30
N VAL A 218 -2.45 -12.95 -9.39
CA VAL A 218 -1.71 -12.81 -10.65
C VAL A 218 -2.23 -13.78 -11.70
N ALA A 219 -2.43 -15.05 -11.34
CA ALA A 219 -2.94 -16.07 -12.25
C ALA A 219 -4.38 -15.80 -12.75
N ASN A 220 -5.19 -15.05 -11.99
CA ASN A 220 -6.58 -14.71 -12.36
C ASN A 220 -6.77 -13.23 -12.72
N LYS A 221 -5.69 -12.46 -12.85
CA LYS A 221 -5.70 -11.02 -13.17
C LYS A 221 -6.56 -10.72 -14.39
N GLU A 222 -6.26 -11.37 -15.52
CA GLU A 222 -6.98 -11.15 -16.78
C GLU A 222 -8.42 -11.68 -16.74
N ARG A 223 -8.67 -12.73 -15.94
CA ARG A 223 -10.00 -13.33 -15.82
C ARG A 223 -10.99 -12.40 -15.13
N PHE A 224 -10.55 -11.71 -14.09
CA PHE A 224 -11.39 -10.81 -13.30
C PHE A 224 -11.10 -9.33 -13.58
N GLY A 225 -10.18 -9.00 -14.48
CA GLY A 225 -9.78 -7.62 -14.74
C GLY A 225 -9.10 -6.94 -13.54
N ILE A 226 -8.40 -7.70 -12.69
CA ILE A 226 -7.78 -7.18 -11.46
C ILE A 226 -6.71 -6.14 -11.84
N ARG A 227 -6.88 -4.92 -11.33
CA ARG A 227 -5.93 -3.82 -11.55
C ARG A 227 -5.17 -3.43 -10.30
N ILE A 228 -5.75 -3.66 -9.13
CA ILE A 228 -5.21 -3.23 -7.84
C ILE A 228 -5.23 -4.42 -6.89
N LEU A 229 -4.16 -4.59 -6.11
CA LEU A 229 -4.11 -5.52 -4.99
C LEU A 229 -3.77 -4.74 -3.72
N ASN A 230 -4.70 -4.77 -2.76
CA ASN A 230 -4.50 -4.22 -1.42
C ASN A 230 -3.89 -5.28 -0.49
N LEU A 231 -2.80 -4.91 0.17
CA LEU A 231 -2.07 -5.70 1.17
C LEU A 231 -2.00 -4.92 2.49
N SER A 232 -3.14 -4.82 3.17
CA SER A 232 -3.27 -4.17 4.48
C SER A 232 -2.78 -5.05 5.64
N LEU A 233 -1.59 -5.62 5.50
CA LEU A 233 -0.93 -6.51 6.45
C LEU A 233 0.56 -6.19 6.54
N SER A 234 1.20 -6.61 7.63
CA SER A 234 2.65 -6.40 7.78
C SER A 234 3.31 -7.44 8.65
N ALA A 235 4.56 -7.77 8.30
CA ALA A 235 5.49 -8.54 9.10
C ALA A 235 6.82 -7.78 9.25
N PRO A 236 7.62 -8.05 10.30
CA PRO A 236 8.95 -7.46 10.42
C PRO A 236 9.84 -7.83 9.24
N ALA A 237 10.61 -6.88 8.71
CA ALA A 237 11.66 -7.17 7.74
C ALA A 237 12.79 -7.96 8.40
N GLN A 238 13.04 -9.19 7.92
CA GLN A 238 14.07 -10.09 8.46
C GLN A 238 15.23 -10.36 7.50
N SER A 239 15.11 -9.91 6.26
CA SER A 239 16.09 -10.07 5.20
C SER A 239 15.97 -8.91 4.22
N HIS A 240 16.92 -8.82 3.28
CA HIS A 240 16.81 -7.85 2.19
C HIS A 240 15.54 -8.10 1.38
N TYR A 241 14.96 -7.04 0.79
CA TYR A 241 13.68 -7.20 0.08
C TYR A 241 13.76 -8.20 -1.08
N TRP A 242 14.92 -8.36 -1.72
CA TRP A 242 15.12 -9.32 -2.80
C TRP A 242 15.32 -10.77 -2.32
N ASP A 243 15.61 -10.98 -1.03
CA ASP A 243 15.77 -12.31 -0.42
C ASP A 243 14.49 -12.79 0.29
N ASP A 244 13.61 -11.85 0.66
CA ASP A 244 12.34 -12.16 1.32
C ASP A 244 11.33 -12.76 0.31
N PRO A 245 10.82 -13.98 0.51
CA PRO A 245 9.97 -14.65 -0.47
C PRO A 245 8.59 -14.00 -0.62
N LEU A 246 8.09 -13.29 0.41
CA LEU A 246 6.85 -12.53 0.29
C LEU A 246 7.07 -11.29 -0.59
N ASN A 247 8.19 -10.59 -0.40
CA ASN A 247 8.55 -9.45 -1.24
C ASN A 247 8.79 -9.84 -2.71
N GLN A 248 9.43 -10.99 -2.97
CA GLN A 248 9.57 -11.50 -4.33
C GLN A 248 8.21 -11.73 -5.01
N ALA A 249 7.23 -12.29 -4.29
CA ALA A 249 5.88 -12.46 -4.82
C ALA A 249 5.20 -11.12 -5.13
N VAL A 250 5.43 -10.11 -4.28
CA VAL A 250 4.93 -8.74 -4.49
C VAL A 250 5.59 -8.07 -5.70
N MET A 251 6.90 -8.21 -5.87
CA MET A 251 7.60 -7.71 -7.06
C MET A 251 7.10 -8.40 -8.34
N ALA A 252 6.87 -9.71 -8.30
CA ALA A 252 6.29 -10.45 -9.41
C ALA A 252 4.87 -9.96 -9.76
N ALA A 253 4.04 -9.62 -8.77
CA ALA A 253 2.72 -9.04 -8.99
C ALA A 253 2.78 -7.61 -9.57
N TRP A 254 3.72 -6.78 -9.10
CA TRP A 254 3.98 -5.46 -9.69
C TRP A 254 4.40 -5.58 -11.15
N ARG A 255 5.36 -6.46 -11.44
CA ARG A 255 5.83 -6.77 -12.80
C ARG A 255 4.70 -7.27 -13.71
N ALA A 256 3.71 -7.99 -13.17
CA ALA A 256 2.52 -8.42 -13.91
C ALA A 256 1.53 -7.28 -14.25
N GLY A 257 1.83 -6.04 -13.86
CA GLY A 257 1.02 -4.85 -14.15
C GLY A 257 -0.11 -4.62 -13.16
N ILE A 258 -0.01 -5.16 -11.93
CA ILE A 258 -0.98 -4.93 -10.86
C ILE A 258 -0.45 -3.83 -9.95
N VAL A 259 -1.27 -2.80 -9.70
CA VAL A 259 -0.95 -1.77 -8.71
C VAL A 259 -1.01 -2.38 -7.33
N ILE A 260 0.11 -2.40 -6.62
CA ILE A 260 0.16 -2.90 -5.23
C ILE A 260 0.10 -1.72 -4.27
N VAL A 261 -0.88 -1.75 -3.36
CA VAL A 261 -1.02 -0.80 -2.25
C VAL A 261 -0.80 -1.56 -0.94
N ALA A 262 0.30 -1.26 -0.25
CA ALA A 262 0.69 -1.91 1.00
C ALA A 262 0.65 -0.91 2.17
N SER A 263 0.28 -1.38 3.35
CA SER A 263 0.40 -0.57 4.57
C SER A 263 1.87 -0.46 4.99
N ALA A 264 2.27 0.68 5.55
CA ALA A 264 3.65 0.87 6.05
C ALA A 264 3.96 -0.02 7.26
N GLY A 265 2.95 -0.28 8.09
CA GLY A 265 3.08 -0.96 9.38
C GLY A 265 2.75 -0.03 10.54
N ASN A 266 2.44 -0.63 11.70
CA ASN A 266 1.99 0.08 12.90
C ASN A 266 3.04 0.11 14.03
N THR A 267 4.33 -0.03 13.69
CA THR A 267 5.44 -0.09 14.66
C THR A 267 6.30 1.18 14.66
N GLY A 268 5.76 2.28 14.10
CA GLY A 268 6.42 3.58 14.04
C GLY A 268 6.44 4.35 15.37
N PRO A 269 6.89 5.62 15.35
CA PRO A 269 7.29 6.41 14.18
C PRO A 269 8.81 6.43 13.97
N ASP A 270 9.53 5.57 14.69
CA ASP A 270 10.98 5.48 14.61
C ASP A 270 11.44 5.06 13.20
N PRO A 271 12.62 5.49 12.74
CA PRO A 271 13.16 5.06 11.46
C PRO A 271 13.34 3.54 11.37
N MET A 272 13.32 3.00 10.14
CA MET A 272 13.47 1.56 9.86
C MET A 272 12.36 0.69 10.46
N THR A 273 11.15 1.22 10.58
CA THR A 273 10.00 0.49 11.11
C THR A 273 9.04 0.03 10.02
N VAL A 274 9.31 0.35 8.75
CA VAL A 274 8.53 -0.14 7.60
C VAL A 274 8.72 -1.65 7.44
N GLY A 275 7.62 -2.39 7.49
CA GLY A 275 7.61 -3.85 7.41
C GLY A 275 7.46 -4.40 5.99
N VAL A 276 7.34 -5.72 5.90
CA VAL A 276 7.07 -6.52 4.70
C VAL A 276 5.55 -6.58 4.49
N PRO A 277 4.99 -6.25 3.31
CA PRO A 277 5.68 -5.95 2.05
C PRO A 277 5.89 -4.46 1.75
N GLY A 278 5.60 -3.56 2.70
CA GLY A 278 5.76 -2.12 2.52
C GLY A 278 7.22 -1.68 2.23
N ASN A 279 8.21 -2.52 2.51
CA ASN A 279 9.62 -2.25 2.23
C ASN A 279 10.03 -2.53 0.76
N VAL A 280 9.15 -3.11 -0.08
CA VAL A 280 9.44 -3.30 -1.52
C VAL A 280 9.56 -1.94 -2.21
N PRO A 281 10.66 -1.65 -2.94
CA PRO A 281 10.89 -0.32 -3.49
C PRO A 281 9.87 0.10 -4.55
N TYR A 282 9.32 -0.84 -5.31
CA TYR A 282 8.41 -0.57 -6.42
C TYR A 282 7.01 -0.14 -5.99
N VAL A 283 6.48 -0.73 -4.92
CA VAL A 283 5.05 -0.62 -4.57
C VAL A 283 4.69 0.73 -3.94
N ILE A 284 3.38 0.99 -3.79
CA ILE A 284 2.85 2.15 -3.07
C ILE A 284 2.69 1.75 -1.60
N THR A 285 3.55 2.29 -0.74
CA THR A 285 3.52 2.08 0.71
C THR A 285 2.87 3.28 1.37
N VAL A 286 1.89 3.02 2.23
CA VAL A 286 1.01 4.06 2.79
C VAL A 286 1.16 4.17 4.31
N GLY A 287 1.57 5.35 4.77
CA GLY A 287 1.54 5.73 6.19
C GLY A 287 0.20 6.33 6.61
N ALA A 288 0.01 6.54 7.91
CA ALA A 288 -1.26 7.01 8.48
C ALA A 288 -1.13 8.40 9.10
N MET A 289 -2.16 9.23 8.87
CA MET A 289 -2.37 10.49 9.57
C MET A 289 -3.77 10.53 10.18
N SER A 290 -3.96 11.43 11.15
CA SER A 290 -5.22 11.72 11.81
C SER A 290 -5.60 13.17 11.61
N ASP A 291 -6.88 13.40 11.32
CA ASP A 291 -7.49 14.74 11.27
C ASP A 291 -7.90 15.23 12.68
N ALA A 292 -7.44 14.57 13.74
CA ALA A 292 -7.80 14.82 15.14
C ALA A 292 -9.32 14.81 15.41
N VAL A 293 -10.10 14.14 14.56
CA VAL A 293 -11.58 14.15 14.59
C VAL A 293 -12.13 15.58 14.36
N THR A 294 -11.38 16.39 13.63
CA THR A 294 -11.66 17.79 13.30
C THR A 294 -11.44 18.04 11.81
N PRO A 295 -12.23 17.41 10.91
CA PRO A 295 -12.02 17.47 9.46
C PRO A 295 -12.08 18.87 8.85
N GLU A 296 -12.67 19.83 9.56
CA GLU A 296 -12.77 21.24 9.15
C GLU A 296 -11.59 22.10 9.63
N ALA A 297 -10.64 21.53 10.39
CA ALA A 297 -9.54 22.24 11.03
C ALA A 297 -8.16 21.63 10.70
N PRO A 298 -7.71 21.66 9.43
CA PRO A 298 -6.47 21.00 8.98
C PRO A 298 -5.17 21.48 9.65
N THR A 299 -5.26 22.46 10.55
CA THR A 299 -4.14 22.98 11.34
C THR A 299 -3.76 22.12 12.54
N ASP A 300 -4.63 21.21 12.99
CA ASP A 300 -4.34 20.26 14.06
C ASP A 300 -4.10 18.81 13.59
N ASP A 301 -4.28 18.55 12.29
CA ASP A 301 -3.87 17.31 11.62
C ASP A 301 -2.43 16.90 11.98
N PHE A 302 -2.23 15.62 12.25
CA PHE A 302 -0.93 15.09 12.63
C PHE A 302 -0.67 13.68 12.08
N LEU A 303 0.62 13.37 11.89
CA LEU A 303 1.05 12.00 11.60
C LEU A 303 0.85 11.14 12.84
N THR A 304 0.16 10.00 12.70
CA THR A 304 -0.12 9.14 13.86
C THR A 304 1.16 8.55 14.42
N SER A 305 1.21 8.37 15.74
CA SER A 305 2.41 7.90 16.43
C SER A 305 2.80 6.49 16.02
N PHE A 306 1.84 5.66 15.63
CA PHE A 306 2.08 4.28 15.20
C PHE A 306 2.56 4.15 13.75
N SER A 307 2.43 5.19 12.91
CA SER A 307 2.72 5.06 11.47
C SER A 307 4.20 4.75 11.25
N ALA A 308 4.50 3.57 10.70
CA ALA A 308 5.86 3.17 10.39
C ALA A 308 6.55 4.16 9.44
N ALA A 309 7.84 4.37 9.69
CA ALA A 309 8.67 5.36 9.02
C ALA A 309 9.95 4.73 8.48
N GLY A 310 10.39 5.24 7.34
CA GLY A 310 11.63 4.86 6.70
C GLY A 310 12.87 5.48 7.36
N PRO A 311 14.04 5.38 6.72
CA PRO A 311 14.25 4.62 5.48
C PRO A 311 14.08 3.11 5.70
N THR A 312 13.96 2.36 4.61
CA THR A 312 14.09 0.89 4.67
C THR A 312 15.54 0.49 4.96
N VAL A 313 15.77 -0.80 5.23
CA VAL A 313 17.13 -1.37 5.42
C VAL A 313 18.03 -1.07 4.22
N GLU A 314 17.49 -1.12 2.99
CA GLU A 314 18.21 -0.84 1.76
C GLU A 314 18.29 0.67 1.42
N GLY A 315 17.81 1.54 2.30
CA GLY A 315 17.94 2.99 2.19
C GLY A 315 16.87 3.66 1.33
N PHE A 316 15.74 3.00 1.05
CA PHE A 316 14.63 3.63 0.31
C PHE A 316 13.85 4.59 1.20
N VAL A 317 13.35 5.68 0.61
CA VAL A 317 12.35 6.54 1.25
C VAL A 317 11.02 5.80 1.23
N LYS A 318 10.48 5.55 2.41
CA LYS A 318 9.15 4.98 2.64
C LYS A 318 8.55 5.66 3.88
N PRO A 319 7.22 5.78 3.99
CA PRO A 319 6.22 5.49 2.96
C PRO A 319 6.34 6.43 1.75
N GLU A 320 5.71 6.10 0.62
CA GLU A 320 5.63 7.04 -0.51
C GLU A 320 4.72 8.23 -0.23
N LEU A 321 3.65 8.00 0.51
CA LEU A 321 2.64 8.99 0.85
C LEU A 321 1.84 8.51 2.07
N ILE A 322 1.04 9.40 2.64
CA ILE A 322 0.17 9.10 3.79
C ILE A 322 -1.29 9.29 3.42
N ALA A 323 -2.19 8.69 4.18
CA ALA A 323 -3.62 8.91 4.04
C ALA A 323 -4.30 8.87 5.42
N PRO A 324 -5.56 9.35 5.52
CA PRO A 324 -6.34 9.22 6.74
C PRO A 324 -6.39 7.76 7.20
N GLY A 325 -5.84 7.51 8.38
CA GLY A 325 -5.76 6.20 9.00
C GLY A 325 -5.99 6.23 10.51
N GLY A 326 -6.17 7.42 11.09
CA GLY A 326 -6.64 7.63 12.46
C GLY A 326 -8.17 7.73 12.52
N HIS A 327 -8.77 7.17 13.55
CA HIS A 327 -10.22 7.26 13.85
C HIS A 327 -11.16 6.93 12.67
N VAL A 328 -10.77 6.03 11.77
CA VAL A 328 -11.55 5.78 10.55
C VAL A 328 -12.75 4.89 10.86
N ILE A 329 -13.95 5.41 10.59
CA ILE A 329 -15.20 4.66 10.69
C ILE A 329 -15.41 3.89 9.39
N SER A 330 -15.65 2.59 9.49
CA SER A 330 -16.03 1.75 8.35
C SER A 330 -16.87 0.57 8.81
N THR A 331 -17.40 -0.20 7.86
CA THR A 331 -18.31 -1.32 8.14
C THR A 331 -17.57 -2.46 8.85
N MET A 332 -18.16 -2.92 9.95
CA MET A 332 -17.74 -4.10 10.70
C MET A 332 -18.93 -4.49 11.57
N GLN A 333 -19.35 -5.75 11.51
CA GLN A 333 -20.50 -6.18 12.30
C GLN A 333 -20.12 -6.40 13.77
N ALA A 334 -21.04 -6.10 14.69
CA ALA A 334 -20.80 -6.22 16.13
C ALA A 334 -20.39 -7.63 16.61
N GLY A 335 -20.72 -8.68 15.83
CA GLY A 335 -20.36 -10.06 16.12
C GLY A 335 -18.96 -10.49 15.69
N THR A 336 -18.19 -9.61 15.02
CA THR A 336 -16.79 -9.93 14.67
C THR A 336 -15.88 -9.82 15.89
N TYR A 337 -14.76 -10.53 15.83
CA TYR A 337 -13.77 -10.58 16.89
C TYR A 337 -13.28 -9.19 17.33
N LEU A 338 -12.92 -8.29 16.40
CA LEU A 338 -12.44 -6.95 16.74
C LEU A 338 -13.54 -6.13 17.43
N ALA A 339 -14.77 -6.23 16.92
CA ALA A 339 -15.91 -5.57 17.51
C ALA A 339 -16.20 -6.11 18.92
N ILE A 340 -16.04 -7.41 19.18
CA ILE A 340 -16.18 -8.03 20.51
C ILE A 340 -15.05 -7.62 21.47
N ALA A 341 -13.82 -7.59 20.98
CA ALA A 341 -12.66 -7.26 21.78
C ALA A 341 -12.63 -5.79 22.22
N HIS A 342 -13.20 -4.90 21.39
CA HIS A 342 -13.14 -3.45 21.56
C HIS A 342 -14.53 -2.81 21.40
N GLU A 343 -15.48 -3.19 22.26
CA GLU A 343 -16.86 -2.72 22.15
C GLU A 343 -16.98 -1.19 22.23
N GLU A 344 -16.02 -0.52 22.87
CA GLU A 344 -15.91 0.93 23.00
C GLU A 344 -15.76 1.68 21.67
N TYR A 345 -15.30 1.00 20.61
CA TYR A 345 -15.11 1.60 19.29
C TYR A 345 -16.21 1.20 18.29
N ARG A 346 -17.23 0.47 18.72
CA ARG A 346 -18.40 0.18 17.88
C ARG A 346 -19.22 1.44 17.62
N VAL A 347 -19.63 1.60 16.37
CA VAL A 347 -20.57 2.63 15.93
C VAL A 347 -21.86 1.93 15.50
N GLY A 348 -22.76 1.71 16.46
CA GLY A 348 -23.93 0.86 16.27
C GLY A 348 -23.55 -0.61 16.01
N ASN A 349 -24.40 -1.34 15.30
CA ASN A 349 -24.22 -2.78 15.06
C ASN A 349 -23.46 -3.12 13.77
N LYS A 350 -23.26 -2.15 12.88
CA LYS A 350 -22.78 -2.36 11.50
C LYS A 350 -21.49 -1.61 11.16
N TYR A 351 -21.00 -0.74 12.06
CA TYR A 351 -19.81 0.08 11.88
C TYR A 351 -18.89 0.04 13.09
N PHE A 352 -17.63 0.36 12.85
CA PHE A 352 -16.58 0.34 13.85
C PHE A 352 -15.51 1.37 13.50
N GLN A 353 -15.01 2.05 14.52
CA GLN A 353 -13.94 3.03 14.40
C GLN A 353 -12.60 2.33 14.65
N MET A 354 -11.67 2.46 13.72
CA MET A 354 -10.36 1.82 13.85
C MET A 354 -9.25 2.72 13.31
N SER A 355 -8.07 2.57 13.89
CA SER A 355 -6.87 3.29 13.50
C SER A 355 -5.81 2.30 13.01
N GLY A 356 -5.05 2.69 11.99
CA GLY A 356 -4.00 1.86 11.41
C GLY A 356 -3.56 2.30 10.01
N THR A 357 -2.33 1.92 9.63
CA THR A 357 -1.85 2.06 8.25
C THR A 357 -2.62 1.18 7.26
N SER A 358 -3.32 0.14 7.74
CA SER A 358 -4.29 -0.66 6.98
C SER A 358 -5.47 0.18 6.47
N GLN A 359 -6.00 1.07 7.31
CA GLN A 359 -7.10 1.98 6.95
C GLN A 359 -6.63 2.95 5.87
N ALA A 360 -5.46 3.56 6.08
CA ALA A 360 -4.83 4.46 5.12
C ALA A 360 -4.57 3.77 3.76
N ALA A 361 -4.10 2.52 3.76
CA ALA A 361 -3.95 1.72 2.53
C ALA A 361 -5.30 1.46 1.84
N GLY A 362 -6.38 1.25 2.60
CA GLY A 362 -7.75 1.16 2.07
C GLY A 362 -8.19 2.46 1.35
N VAL A 363 -7.86 3.62 1.92
CA VAL A 363 -8.12 4.93 1.27
C VAL A 363 -7.41 5.03 -0.07
N VAL A 364 -6.10 4.79 -0.10
CA VAL A 364 -5.29 4.91 -1.32
C VAL A 364 -5.69 3.86 -2.37
N THR A 365 -6.15 2.68 -1.95
CA THR A 365 -6.71 1.67 -2.85
C THR A 365 -7.90 2.20 -3.63
N GLY A 366 -8.82 2.88 -2.95
CA GLY A 366 -9.96 3.53 -3.62
C GLY A 366 -9.53 4.69 -4.51
N VAL A 367 -8.58 5.52 -4.08
CA VAL A 367 -8.06 6.62 -4.93
C VAL A 367 -7.41 6.09 -6.21
N ALA A 368 -6.63 5.01 -6.11
CA ALA A 368 -6.05 4.34 -7.26
C ALA A 368 -7.14 3.77 -8.20
N ALA A 369 -8.28 3.31 -7.68
CA ALA A 369 -9.41 2.87 -8.51
C ALA A 369 -10.08 4.04 -9.26
N LEU A 370 -10.29 5.19 -8.61
CA LEU A 370 -10.79 6.40 -9.28
C LEU A 370 -9.86 6.85 -10.42
N LEU A 371 -8.55 6.81 -10.16
CA LEU A 371 -7.52 7.18 -11.13
C LEU A 371 -7.47 6.21 -12.32
N LEU A 372 -7.61 4.91 -12.07
CA LEU A 372 -7.65 3.89 -13.12
C LEU A 372 -8.96 3.87 -13.91
N GLN A 373 -10.07 4.36 -13.35
CA GLN A 373 -11.28 4.59 -14.13
C GLN A 373 -11.05 5.76 -15.11
N ALA A 374 -10.42 6.84 -14.65
CA ALA A 374 -10.15 8.00 -15.49
C ALA A 374 -9.21 7.68 -16.65
N GLU A 375 -8.14 6.92 -16.38
CA GLU A 375 -7.18 6.48 -17.41
C GLU A 375 -6.85 4.99 -17.26
N PRO A 376 -7.63 4.10 -17.91
CA PRO A 376 -7.47 2.65 -17.75
C PRO A 376 -6.11 2.10 -18.23
N TRP A 377 -5.39 2.84 -19.08
CA TRP A 377 -4.10 2.41 -19.64
C TRP A 377 -2.89 2.67 -18.72
N LEU A 378 -3.06 3.35 -17.59
CA LEU A 378 -1.94 3.68 -16.71
C LEU A 378 -1.24 2.43 -16.19
N THR A 379 0.09 2.48 -16.21
CA THR A 379 0.96 1.46 -15.60
C THR A 379 1.01 1.63 -14.08
N PRO A 380 1.45 0.62 -13.31
CA PRO A 380 1.64 0.78 -11.88
C PRO A 380 2.57 1.95 -11.49
N ASP A 381 3.62 2.18 -12.28
CA ASP A 381 4.54 3.29 -12.08
C ASP A 381 3.85 4.65 -12.33
N ASP A 382 2.99 4.76 -13.35
CA ASP A 382 2.24 6.00 -13.60
C ASP A 382 1.24 6.28 -12.47
N VAL A 383 0.54 5.25 -11.97
CA VAL A 383 -0.37 5.39 -10.82
C VAL A 383 0.40 5.89 -9.59
N LYS A 384 1.52 5.24 -9.26
CA LYS A 384 2.41 5.65 -8.16
C LYS A 384 2.91 7.08 -8.35
N CYS A 385 3.33 7.42 -9.56
CA CYS A 385 3.84 8.75 -9.89
C CYS A 385 2.77 9.83 -9.68
N ARG A 386 1.55 9.63 -10.18
CA ARG A 386 0.47 10.60 -10.03
C ARG A 386 0.06 10.79 -8.57
N LEU A 387 -0.07 9.70 -7.81
CA LEU A 387 -0.37 9.76 -6.38
C LEU A 387 0.69 10.55 -5.61
N MET A 388 1.98 10.32 -5.90
CA MET A 388 3.07 11.06 -5.25
C MET A 388 3.13 12.53 -5.71
N ALA A 389 2.97 12.80 -7.01
CA ALA A 389 3.06 14.15 -7.57
C ALA A 389 1.89 15.04 -7.17
N SER A 390 0.73 14.46 -6.84
CA SER A 390 -0.47 15.18 -6.43
C SER A 390 -0.60 15.35 -4.91
N ALA A 391 0.19 14.61 -4.12
CA ALA A 391 0.11 14.60 -2.67
C ALA A 391 0.33 15.99 -2.06
N ARG A 392 -0.31 16.23 -0.91
CA ARG A 392 -0.24 17.47 -0.13
C ARG A 392 0.78 17.30 1.01
N PRO A 393 2.01 17.83 0.89
CA PRO A 393 2.98 17.75 1.99
C PRO A 393 2.50 18.56 3.19
N ALA A 394 2.69 18.00 4.39
CA ALA A 394 2.53 18.72 5.63
C ALA A 394 3.68 19.71 5.79
N VAL A 395 3.34 21.00 5.84
CA VAL A 395 4.27 22.12 5.94
C VAL A 395 3.96 22.96 7.16
N GLY A 396 5.00 23.36 7.89
CA GLY A 396 4.90 24.29 9.01
C GLY A 396 4.64 25.73 8.56
N LEU A 397 4.38 26.61 9.52
CA LEU A 397 4.18 28.05 9.27
C LEU A 397 5.41 28.75 8.67
N ASP A 398 6.59 28.14 8.82
CA ASP A 398 7.85 28.58 8.24
C ASP A 398 8.04 28.13 6.77
N GLY A 399 7.11 27.34 6.24
CA GLY A 399 7.16 26.77 4.89
C GLY A 399 8.09 25.57 4.75
N LEU A 400 8.65 25.07 5.86
CA LEU A 400 9.43 23.83 5.89
C LEU A 400 8.51 22.62 6.09
N LEU A 401 8.98 21.42 5.74
CA LEU A 401 8.21 20.20 6.01
C LEU A 401 8.02 20.02 7.52
N ALA A 402 6.78 19.79 7.94
CA ALA A 402 6.44 19.51 9.34
C ALA A 402 6.96 18.12 9.77
N TYR A 403 7.03 17.18 8.83
CA TYR A 403 7.56 15.83 9.02
C TYR A 403 8.64 15.51 8.00
N SER A 404 9.59 14.64 8.36
CA SER A 404 10.61 14.22 7.40
C SER A 404 10.00 13.46 6.22
N VAL A 405 10.72 13.42 5.09
CA VAL A 405 10.32 12.60 3.93
C VAL A 405 10.22 11.11 4.26
N PHE A 406 10.94 10.64 5.29
CA PHE A 406 10.86 9.27 5.78
C PHE A 406 9.60 8.99 6.62
N GLN A 407 8.86 10.03 7.00
CA GLN A 407 7.64 9.90 7.79
C GLN A 407 6.39 10.15 6.95
N GLN A 408 6.37 11.24 6.17
CA GLN A 408 5.20 11.62 5.38
C GLN A 408 5.31 11.26 3.88
N GLY A 409 6.48 10.84 3.41
CA GLY A 409 6.72 10.66 1.97
C GLY A 409 6.50 11.97 1.20
N ALA A 410 5.71 11.90 0.13
CA ALA A 410 5.28 13.04 -0.66
C ALA A 410 4.17 13.88 0.02
N GLY A 411 3.56 13.39 1.10
CA GLY A 411 2.47 14.04 1.80
C GLY A 411 1.17 13.24 1.77
N MET A 412 0.07 13.88 2.18
CA MET A 412 -1.25 13.25 2.21
C MET A 412 -1.82 13.08 0.80
N VAL A 413 -2.42 11.93 0.51
CA VAL A 413 -3.09 11.65 -0.76
C VAL A 413 -4.16 12.70 -1.08
N ASP A 414 -4.22 13.09 -2.35
CA ASP A 414 -5.24 13.99 -2.89
C ASP A 414 -5.80 13.37 -4.18
N ALA A 415 -7.01 12.81 -4.07
CA ALA A 415 -7.68 12.07 -5.12
C ALA A 415 -8.01 12.97 -6.31
N TYR A 416 -8.61 14.14 -6.04
CA TYR A 416 -8.99 15.09 -7.07
C TYR A 416 -7.78 15.51 -7.91
N ARG A 417 -6.68 15.89 -7.25
CA ARG A 417 -5.43 16.26 -7.94
C ARG A 417 -4.76 15.08 -8.62
N ALA A 418 -4.86 13.86 -8.07
CA ALA A 418 -4.28 12.67 -8.68
C ALA A 418 -4.96 12.32 -10.01
N VAL A 419 -6.30 12.32 -10.04
CA VAL A 419 -7.09 12.01 -11.24
C VAL A 419 -6.85 13.05 -12.34
N HIS A 420 -6.72 14.31 -11.98
CA HIS A 420 -6.46 15.40 -12.92
C HIS A 420 -4.98 15.62 -13.29
N SER A 421 -4.07 14.86 -12.68
CA SER A 421 -2.64 14.97 -12.95
C SER A 421 -2.28 14.25 -14.23
N ASP A 422 -1.41 14.84 -15.05
CA ASP A 422 -0.79 14.24 -16.22
C ASP A 422 0.65 13.74 -15.94
N ALA A 423 1.06 13.74 -14.66
CA ALA A 423 2.39 13.30 -14.27
C ALA A 423 2.64 11.85 -14.67
N SER A 424 3.84 11.60 -15.18
CA SER A 424 4.34 10.28 -15.58
C SER A 424 5.86 10.25 -15.46
N GLY A 425 6.45 9.04 -15.45
CA GLY A 425 7.90 8.87 -15.45
C GLY A 425 8.63 9.42 -14.22
N CYS A 426 7.95 9.54 -13.07
CA CYS A 426 8.56 10.00 -11.81
C CYS A 426 8.71 8.92 -10.74
N ALA A 427 7.92 7.84 -10.82
CA ALA A 427 8.05 6.69 -9.94
C ALA A 427 9.17 5.77 -10.41
N ASN A 428 9.79 5.06 -9.45
CA ASN A 428 10.73 3.95 -9.67
C ASN A 428 11.89 4.25 -10.64
N GLN A 429 12.28 5.52 -10.74
CA GLN A 429 13.34 5.96 -11.66
C GLN A 429 14.69 5.33 -11.28
N GLY A 430 15.31 4.66 -12.25
CA GLY A 430 16.58 3.96 -12.07
C GLY A 430 16.46 2.60 -11.40
N LEU A 431 15.24 2.10 -11.18
CA LEU A 431 14.97 0.72 -10.80
C LEU A 431 14.51 -0.06 -12.04
N ASP A 432 14.74 -1.37 -12.02
CA ASP A 432 14.30 -2.28 -13.08
C ASP A 432 13.76 -3.56 -12.44
N VAL A 433 12.44 -3.71 -12.42
CA VAL A 433 11.78 -4.84 -11.76
C VAL A 433 12.09 -6.17 -12.45
N ASP A 434 12.40 -6.15 -13.76
CA ASP A 434 12.73 -7.38 -14.48
C ASP A 434 14.09 -7.90 -14.01
N LEU A 435 15.11 -7.03 -13.98
CA LEU A 435 16.45 -7.37 -13.48
C LEU A 435 16.45 -7.78 -12.00
N ASP A 436 15.59 -7.17 -11.19
CA ASP A 436 15.51 -7.43 -9.75
C ASP A 436 14.86 -8.78 -9.45
N VAL A 437 13.73 -9.08 -10.10
CA VAL A 437 13.05 -10.37 -9.97
C VAL A 437 13.87 -11.51 -10.55
N GLU A 438 14.66 -11.28 -11.59
CA GLU A 438 15.59 -12.27 -12.16
C GLU A 438 16.84 -12.49 -11.29
N GLY A 439 17.10 -11.62 -10.31
CA GLY A 439 18.25 -11.71 -9.42
C GLY A 439 19.56 -11.20 -10.03
N ASP A 440 19.49 -10.49 -11.17
CA ASP A 440 20.64 -9.96 -11.88
C ASP A 440 21.19 -8.69 -11.21
N VAL A 441 20.29 -7.80 -10.78
CA VAL A 441 20.64 -6.52 -10.14
C VAL A 441 19.66 -6.21 -9.02
N HIS A 442 20.18 -5.89 -7.85
CA HIS A 442 19.40 -5.38 -6.74
C HIS A 442 19.71 -3.91 -6.47
N PHE A 443 18.69 -3.16 -6.10
CA PHE A 443 18.77 -1.71 -5.93
C PHE A 443 18.74 -1.29 -4.47
N GLY A 444 19.45 -0.21 -4.17
CA GLY A 444 19.41 0.47 -2.87
C GLY A 444 18.98 1.92 -3.03
N GLY A 445 18.33 2.45 -2.01
CA GLY A 445 17.87 3.83 -2.00
C GLY A 445 18.96 4.84 -1.64
N ARG A 446 18.55 6.11 -1.59
CA ARG A 446 19.46 7.25 -1.37
C ARG A 446 19.66 7.62 0.09
N ALA A 447 18.93 7.01 1.02
CA ALA A 447 19.09 7.30 2.43
C ALA A 447 20.46 6.82 2.92
N ASP A 448 21.07 7.63 3.77
CA ASP A 448 22.31 7.33 4.46
C ASP A 448 22.23 7.87 5.89
N ARG A 449 23.17 7.48 6.73
CA ARG A 449 23.18 7.77 8.16
C ARG A 449 24.43 8.57 8.51
N ASP A 450 24.23 9.72 9.14
CA ASP A 450 25.33 10.58 9.54
C ASP A 450 26.06 10.04 10.79
N LYS A 451 27.08 10.77 11.25
CA LYS A 451 27.85 10.41 12.46
C LYS A 451 27.05 10.53 13.76
N THR A 452 25.95 11.28 13.76
CA THR A 452 25.05 11.42 14.91
C THR A 452 24.01 10.30 14.96
N GLY A 453 23.88 9.56 13.86
CA GLY A 453 22.92 8.49 13.69
C GLY A 453 21.62 8.96 13.04
N ALA A 454 21.52 10.21 12.60
CA ALA A 454 20.38 10.77 11.88
C ALA A 454 20.40 10.35 10.40
N TYR A 455 19.22 10.07 9.85
CA TYR A 455 19.08 9.71 8.45
C TYR A 455 18.91 10.94 7.57
N PHE A 456 19.59 10.94 6.43
CA PHE A 456 19.54 12.01 5.43
C PHE A 456 19.55 11.41 4.01
N LEU A 457 19.29 12.22 2.99
CA LEU A 457 19.36 11.81 1.59
C LEU A 457 20.68 12.22 0.95
N ARG A 458 21.43 11.26 0.41
CA ARG A 458 22.67 11.50 -0.33
C ARG A 458 22.43 12.42 -1.54
N GLY A 459 23.36 13.35 -1.75
CA GLY A 459 23.32 14.29 -2.86
C GLY A 459 22.46 15.54 -2.60
N ILE A 460 21.84 15.66 -1.44
CA ILE A 460 21.14 16.88 -0.98
C ILE A 460 22.02 17.69 0.00
N GLU A 461 23.13 17.13 0.46
CA GLU A 461 24.02 17.75 1.44
C GLU A 461 25.20 18.47 0.77
N GLY A 462 25.11 19.81 0.73
CA GLY A 462 26.15 20.73 0.24
C GLY A 462 25.56 21.77 -0.71
N ASP A 463 25.25 22.97 -0.21
CA ASP A 463 24.90 24.19 -0.99
C ASP A 463 23.93 24.02 -2.20
N GLY A 464 23.04 23.03 -2.17
CA GLY A 464 22.17 22.63 -3.29
C GLY A 464 20.71 23.11 -3.21
N LEU A 465 20.38 24.04 -2.32
CA LEU A 465 19.06 24.67 -2.23
C LEU A 465 19.13 26.13 -2.68
N ALA A 466 18.75 26.41 -3.92
CA ALA A 466 18.57 27.78 -4.40
C ALA A 466 17.19 28.31 -3.96
N TRP A 467 17.09 28.85 -2.74
CA TRP A 467 15.93 29.59 -2.27
C TRP A 467 15.98 31.04 -2.79
N SER A 468 14.92 31.54 -3.45
CA SER A 468 14.76 32.99 -3.68
C SER A 468 13.29 33.43 -3.63
N ASN A 469 12.97 34.36 -2.74
CA ASN A 469 11.68 35.05 -2.68
C ASN A 469 11.75 36.34 -3.50
N GLY A 470 11.68 36.25 -4.84
CA GLY A 470 11.69 37.40 -5.75
C GLY A 470 12.10 37.08 -7.20
N LEU A 471 12.62 38.07 -7.93
CA LEU A 471 13.26 37.89 -9.25
C LEU A 471 14.57 37.12 -9.09
N ALA A 472 14.63 35.89 -9.62
CA ALA A 472 15.86 35.13 -9.75
C ALA A 472 16.66 35.67 -10.95
N TRP A 473 17.62 36.56 -10.68
CA TRP A 473 18.46 37.19 -11.71
C TRP A 473 19.88 36.62 -11.67
N SER A 474 20.31 36.07 -12.80
CA SER A 474 21.67 35.59 -13.03
C SER A 474 22.24 36.23 -14.30
N ASN A 475 23.44 36.80 -14.22
CA ASN A 475 24.20 37.27 -15.38
C ASN A 475 25.07 36.16 -16.01
N GLY A 476 24.70 34.89 -15.82
CA GLY A 476 25.47 33.73 -16.27
C GLY A 476 24.69 32.41 -16.20
N LEU A 477 25.38 31.33 -15.83
CA LEU A 477 24.80 29.98 -15.71
C LEU A 477 23.90 29.87 -14.47
N ALA A 478 22.70 29.31 -14.62
CA ALA A 478 21.82 28.91 -13.52
C ALA A 478 21.68 27.37 -13.54
N TRP A 479 22.01 26.73 -12.42
CA TRP A 479 22.08 25.27 -12.27
C TRP A 479 21.49 24.86 -10.92
N SER A 480 20.67 23.81 -10.91
CA SER A 480 20.07 23.23 -9.71
C SER A 480 19.94 21.71 -9.88
N ASP A 481 20.31 20.99 -8.83
CA ASP A 481 20.34 19.51 -8.77
C ASP A 481 19.06 18.89 -8.18
N ALA A 482 18.03 19.70 -7.88
CA ALA A 482 16.83 19.24 -7.19
C ALA A 482 15.53 19.88 -7.73
N PHE A 483 14.98 20.89 -7.05
CA PHE A 483 13.73 21.56 -7.43
C PHE A 483 13.99 23.05 -7.68
N VAL A 484 13.48 23.59 -8.78
CA VAL A 484 13.45 25.04 -9.01
C VAL A 484 12.02 25.54 -8.85
N TRP A 485 11.80 26.31 -7.79
CA TRP A 485 10.51 26.94 -7.46
C TRP A 485 10.64 28.46 -7.51
N SER A 486 9.79 29.14 -8.29
CA SER A 486 9.73 30.60 -8.35
C SER A 486 8.30 31.12 -8.38
N ASN A 487 8.04 32.17 -7.58
CA ASN A 487 6.79 32.92 -7.57
C ASN A 487 6.82 34.14 -8.54
N GLY A 488 7.52 34.04 -9.68
CA GLY A 488 7.68 35.14 -10.64
C GLY A 488 8.27 34.75 -12.00
N LEU A 489 8.84 35.73 -12.72
CA LEU A 489 9.53 35.54 -14.00
C LEU A 489 10.96 35.01 -13.80
N ALA A 490 11.29 33.88 -14.43
CA ALA A 490 12.66 33.38 -14.56
C ALA A 490 13.26 33.85 -15.88
N TRP A 491 14.44 34.49 -15.85
CA TRP A 491 15.08 35.07 -17.04
C TRP A 491 16.57 34.74 -17.09
N SER A 492 17.04 34.24 -18.24
CA SER A 492 18.45 33.89 -18.51
C SER A 492 18.85 34.33 -19.93
N ASN A 493 20.04 34.91 -20.07
CA ASN A 493 20.58 35.39 -21.36
C ASN A 493 21.37 34.33 -22.14
N ALA A 494 21.44 33.06 -21.68
CA ALA A 494 22.27 32.04 -22.33
C ALA A 494 21.73 30.61 -22.23
N PHE A 495 21.75 29.98 -21.05
CA PHE A 495 21.39 28.57 -20.86
C PHE A 495 20.62 28.37 -19.54
N PHE A 496 19.60 27.51 -19.58
CA PHE A 496 18.85 27.04 -18.41
C PHE A 496 18.84 25.51 -18.41
N ARG A 497 19.24 24.89 -17.29
CA ARG A 497 19.27 23.45 -17.10
C ARG A 497 18.79 23.10 -15.69
N SER A 498 17.79 22.23 -15.62
CA SER A 498 17.31 21.61 -14.38
C SER A 498 17.51 20.11 -14.51
N ASP A 499 18.20 19.51 -13.53
CA ASP A 499 18.36 18.06 -13.45
C ASP A 499 17.28 17.41 -12.53
N GLY A 500 16.27 18.20 -12.12
CA GLY A 500 14.99 17.77 -11.51
C GLY A 500 13.77 18.61 -11.96
N PHE A 501 12.70 18.73 -11.16
CA PHE A 501 11.43 19.39 -11.55
C PHE A 501 11.53 20.93 -11.55
N ALA A 502 11.00 21.57 -12.60
CA ALA A 502 10.89 23.03 -12.71
C ALA A 502 9.42 23.48 -12.77
N TRP A 503 9.02 24.39 -11.87
CA TRP A 503 7.63 24.86 -11.75
C TRP A 503 7.56 26.38 -11.53
N SER A 504 6.65 27.07 -12.24
CA SER A 504 6.41 28.51 -12.07
C SER A 504 4.92 28.81 -11.94
N ASN A 505 4.53 29.51 -10.87
CA ASN A 505 3.17 30.02 -10.71
C ASN A 505 3.16 31.55 -10.86
N ALA A 506 2.46 32.04 -11.89
CA ALA A 506 2.06 33.43 -11.98
C ALA A 506 0.58 33.49 -12.39
N ASN A 507 -0.22 34.21 -11.61
CA ASN A 507 -1.62 34.51 -11.93
C ASN A 507 -1.65 35.29 -13.26
N GLY A 508 -1.92 34.58 -14.35
CA GLY A 508 -1.98 35.13 -15.71
C GLY A 508 -0.67 34.94 -16.49
N ALA A 509 -0.66 33.93 -17.36
CA ALA A 509 0.38 33.62 -18.36
C ALA A 509 1.80 33.38 -17.80
N ALA A 510 2.07 32.14 -17.39
CA ALA A 510 3.45 31.66 -17.27
C ALA A 510 4.08 31.59 -18.68
N LEU A 511 5.16 32.34 -18.90
CA LEU A 511 5.98 32.27 -20.10
C LEU A 511 7.43 32.01 -19.67
N ALA A 512 7.92 30.79 -19.93
CA ALA A 512 9.34 30.50 -19.95
C ALA A 512 9.90 31.00 -21.28
N TRP A 513 10.88 31.90 -21.25
CA TRP A 513 11.50 32.47 -22.46
C TRP A 513 13.02 32.30 -22.38
N SER A 514 13.61 31.69 -23.41
CA SER A 514 15.06 31.54 -23.57
C SER A 514 15.48 31.96 -24.97
N ASP A 515 16.57 32.73 -25.07
CA ASP A 515 17.16 33.13 -26.35
C ASP A 515 18.02 32.00 -26.99
N ALA A 516 18.00 30.78 -26.44
CA ALA A 516 18.68 29.57 -26.95
C ALA A 516 18.06 28.25 -26.38
N PHE A 517 18.63 27.09 -26.76
CA PHE A 517 18.11 25.73 -26.51
C PHE A 517 17.85 25.37 -25.04
N ALA A 518 16.69 24.77 -24.74
CA ALA A 518 16.37 24.10 -23.48
C ALA A 518 16.56 22.57 -23.62
N TRP A 519 17.19 21.93 -22.63
CA TRP A 519 17.51 20.49 -22.62
C TRP A 519 17.20 19.88 -21.24
N SER A 520 16.59 18.68 -21.25
CA SER A 520 16.43 17.81 -20.06
C SER A 520 16.89 16.40 -20.42
N ASN A 521 17.89 15.88 -19.72
CA ASN A 521 18.31 14.47 -19.78
C ASN A 521 18.86 14.07 -18.40
N ALA A 522 18.47 12.90 -17.88
CA ALA A 522 19.15 12.26 -16.77
C ALA A 522 19.47 10.80 -17.17
N PHE A 523 20.77 10.46 -17.21
CA PHE A 523 21.28 9.12 -17.46
C PHE A 523 22.05 8.59 -16.24
N ALA A 524 22.07 7.26 -16.13
CA ALA A 524 22.42 6.39 -14.99
C ALA A 524 23.92 6.23 -14.66
N TRP A 525 24.24 5.81 -13.42
CA TRP A 525 25.30 4.84 -13.02
C TRP A 525 25.02 4.25 -11.62
N SER A 526 25.26 2.94 -11.46
CA SER A 526 25.19 2.14 -10.23
C SER A 526 26.59 1.68 -9.78
N ASN A 527 26.73 1.28 -8.51
CA ASN A 527 27.59 0.16 -8.06
C ASN A 527 27.20 -0.28 -6.63
N GLY A 528 27.15 -1.60 -6.44
CA GLY A 528 26.57 -2.30 -5.28
C GLY A 528 27.13 -1.95 -3.90
N PHE A 529 26.34 -2.29 -2.89
CA PHE A 529 26.64 -2.03 -1.48
C PHE A 529 27.18 -3.29 -0.77
N ALA A 530 28.10 -3.06 0.17
CA ALA A 530 28.66 -4.06 1.06
C ALA A 530 27.73 -4.28 2.28
N PRO A 531 27.74 -5.47 2.91
CA PRO A 531 26.75 -5.86 3.89
C PRO A 531 26.95 -5.11 5.21
N SER A 532 25.87 -4.61 5.80
CA SER A 532 25.81 -4.23 7.21
C SER A 532 25.10 -5.33 8.00
N ASP A 533 25.75 -5.80 9.07
CA ASP A 533 25.30 -6.88 9.94
C ASP A 533 23.88 -6.64 10.50
N LEU A 534 22.94 -7.52 10.15
CA LEU A 534 21.61 -7.63 10.75
C LEU A 534 21.72 -8.27 12.14
N TYR A 535 21.60 -7.45 13.20
CA TYR A 535 21.33 -7.99 14.54
C TYR A 535 20.33 -7.14 15.33
N GLY A 536 19.26 -7.81 15.77
CA GLY A 536 18.56 -7.48 17.01
C GLY A 536 17.40 -6.50 16.89
N VAL A 537 16.33 -6.87 16.18
CA VAL A 537 15.03 -6.21 16.34
C VAL A 537 14.04 -7.19 16.96
N THR A 538 13.45 -6.78 18.09
CA THR A 538 12.37 -7.50 18.76
C THR A 538 11.18 -7.66 17.81
N MET A 539 10.71 -8.91 17.67
CA MET A 539 9.67 -9.31 16.73
C MET A 539 8.28 -8.80 17.16
N SER A 540 7.67 -7.92 16.38
CA SER A 540 6.23 -7.70 16.43
C SER A 540 5.67 -7.47 15.02
N SER A 541 4.75 -8.34 14.61
CA SER A 541 3.80 -8.10 13.50
C SER A 541 2.95 -6.85 13.80
N ASN A 542 2.10 -6.41 12.84
CA ASN A 542 1.14 -5.35 13.11
C ASN A 542 0.40 -5.60 14.44
N VAL A 543 0.38 -4.58 15.29
CA VAL A 543 -0.28 -4.62 16.61
C VAL A 543 -1.50 -3.70 16.55
N TRP A 544 -2.53 -4.04 17.33
CA TRP A 544 -3.61 -3.11 17.64
C TRP A 544 -3.01 -1.79 18.12
N VAL A 545 -3.49 -0.68 17.57
CA VAL A 545 -3.09 0.67 17.97
C VAL A 545 -4.29 1.34 18.62
N GLU A 546 -4.02 2.14 19.64
CA GLU A 546 -5.07 2.99 20.21
C GLU A 546 -5.54 4.01 19.17
N GLN A 547 -6.76 4.51 19.35
CA GLN A 547 -7.30 5.51 18.43
C GLN A 547 -6.53 6.83 18.59
N GLU A 548 -6.05 7.36 17.46
CA GLU A 548 -5.28 8.61 17.34
C GLU A 548 -5.74 9.44 16.17
#